data_AF-A0A931S620-F1
#
_entry.id   AF-A0A931S620-F1
#
_cell.length_a   1.000
_cell.length_b   1.000
_cell.length_c   1.000
_cell.angle_alpha   90.00
_cell.angle_beta   90.00
_cell.angle_gamma   90.00
#
_symmetry.space_group_name_H-M   'P 1'
#
loop_
_entity.id
_entity.type
_entity.pdbx_description
1 polymer ?
#
loop_
_entity_poly.entity_id
_entity_poly.type
_entity_poly.pdbx_seq_one_letter_code
_entity_poly.pdbx_strand_id
1 'polypeptide(L)'
;LAVLEDGIACFQGYFFKPSRTNEKLFLEAEEWINSNDDDVFSFSNICETLGLDPERLKSGLERWKVKQIGTPLEERKRLILSKGKRAGKKRKAA
;
A
#
# COMPACT_ATOMS: atom_id res chain seq x y z
N LEU A 1 -4.97 11.39 3.26
CA LEU A 1 -6.34 11.16 2.75
C LEU A 1 -6.72 9.74 3.06
N ALA A 2 -7.82 9.56 3.78
CA ALA A 2 -8.12 8.29 4.41
C ALA A 2 -8.21 7.13 3.40
N VAL A 3 -8.94 7.30 2.29
CA VAL A 3 -9.19 6.21 1.33
C VAL A 3 -7.94 5.84 0.53
N LEU A 4 -7.18 6.81 -0.01
CA LEU A 4 -5.96 6.52 -0.75
C LEU A 4 -4.89 5.86 0.12
N GLU A 5 -4.72 6.37 1.34
CA GLU A 5 -3.74 5.83 2.29
C GLU A 5 -4.12 4.42 2.72
N ASP A 6 -5.40 4.19 3.02
CA ASP A 6 -5.92 2.87 3.41
C ASP A 6 -5.84 1.86 2.26
N GLY A 7 -6.22 2.25 1.03
CA GLY A 7 -6.09 1.39 -0.15
C GLY A 7 -4.64 0.98 -0.44
N ILE A 8 -3.69 1.91 -0.32
CA ILE A 8 -2.26 1.59 -0.44
C ILE A 8 -1.78 0.71 0.71
N ALA A 9 -2.27 0.94 1.94
CA ALA A 9 -1.93 0.11 3.09
C ALA A 9 -2.43 -1.33 2.93
N CYS A 10 -3.65 -1.52 2.42
CA CYS A 10 -4.22 -2.82 2.06
C CYS A 10 -3.40 -3.51 0.96
N PHE A 11 -3.03 -2.79 -0.10
CA PHE A 11 -2.19 -3.29 -1.19
C PHE A 11 -0.80 -3.75 -0.68
N GLN A 12 -0.16 -2.97 0.20
CA GLN A 12 1.16 -3.33 0.71
C GLN A 12 1.10 -4.38 1.83
N GLY A 13 0.00 -4.42 2.59
CA GLY A 13 -0.22 -5.24 3.78
C GLY A 13 0.01 -6.73 3.56
N TYR A 14 -0.44 -7.25 2.40
CA TYR A 14 -0.25 -8.65 2.04
C TYR A 14 1.22 -9.04 1.95
N PHE A 15 2.10 -8.17 1.42
CA PHE A 15 3.53 -8.47 1.29
C PHE A 15 4.27 -8.50 2.64
N PHE A 16 3.71 -7.85 3.67
CA PHE A 16 4.26 -7.84 5.02
C PHE A 16 3.78 -9.01 5.87
N LYS A 17 2.51 -9.39 5.74
CA LYS A 17 1.91 -10.52 6.47
C LYS A 17 0.96 -11.28 5.53
N PRO A 18 1.49 -12.17 4.67
CA PRO A 18 0.67 -12.96 3.78
C PRO A 18 -0.27 -13.85 4.59
N SER A 19 -1.56 -13.76 4.33
CA SER A 19 -2.59 -14.62 4.93
C SER A 19 -3.77 -14.69 3.96
N ARG A 20 -4.58 -15.75 4.05
CA ARG A 20 -5.78 -15.89 3.21
C ARG A 20 -6.76 -14.71 3.36
N THR A 21 -6.84 -14.14 4.57
CA THR A 21 -7.66 -12.95 4.83
C THR A 21 -7.12 -11.70 4.12
N ASN A 22 -5.79 -11.52 4.12
CA ASN A 22 -5.16 -10.36 3.50
C ASN A 22 -5.02 -10.50 1.98
N GLU A 23 -5.03 -11.72 1.46
CA GLU A 23 -5.00 -11.99 0.02
C GLU A 23 -6.22 -11.39 -0.68
N LYS A 24 -7.42 -11.57 -0.11
CA LYS A 24 -8.64 -10.98 -0.66
C LYS A 24 -8.58 -9.44 -0.66
N LEU A 25 -8.16 -8.85 0.46
CA LEU A 25 -8.00 -7.39 0.60
C LEU A 25 -6.95 -6.83 -0.36
N PHE A 26 -5.88 -7.59 -0.62
CA PHE A 26 -4.87 -7.22 -1.59
C PHE A 26 -5.41 -7.21 -3.01
N LEU A 27 -6.14 -8.27 -3.42
CA LEU A 27 -6.74 -8.35 -4.75
C LEU A 27 -7.75 -7.23 -4.97
N GLU A 28 -8.60 -6.95 -3.99
CA GLU A 28 -9.57 -5.86 -4.05
C GLU A 28 -8.87 -4.49 -4.16
N ALA A 29 -7.81 -4.27 -3.38
CA ALA A 29 -7.03 -3.03 -3.48
C ALA A 29 -6.29 -2.94 -4.82
N GLU A 30 -5.74 -4.04 -5.34
CA GLU A 30 -5.07 -4.09 -6.64
C GLU A 30 -6.04 -3.83 -7.79
N GLU A 31 -7.23 -4.40 -7.74
CA GLU A 31 -8.31 -4.15 -8.69
C GLU A 31 -8.73 -2.69 -8.68
N TRP A 32 -8.94 -2.11 -7.48
CA TRP A 32 -9.29 -0.70 -7.34
C TRP A 32 -8.18 0.25 -7.84
N ILE A 33 -6.91 -0.05 -7.58
CA ILE A 33 -5.78 0.74 -8.10
C ILE A 33 -5.72 0.66 -9.63
N ASN A 34 -5.99 -0.52 -10.21
CA ASN A 34 -5.92 -0.74 -11.65
C ASN A 34 -7.22 -0.38 -12.38
N SER A 35 -8.30 -0.08 -11.65
CA SER A 35 -9.56 0.27 -12.27
C SER A 35 -9.43 1.56 -13.09
N ASN A 36 -10.23 1.61 -14.15
CA ASN A 36 -10.34 2.75 -15.05
C ASN A 36 -11.74 3.35 -14.99
N ASP A 37 -12.38 3.23 -13.83
CA ASP A 37 -13.73 3.74 -13.60
C ASP A 37 -13.69 5.25 -13.36
N ASP A 38 -14.71 5.94 -13.84
CA ASP A 38 -14.88 7.40 -13.66
C ASP A 38 -15.67 7.76 -12.37
N ASP A 39 -15.82 6.80 -11.45
CA ASP A 39 -16.54 7.00 -10.19
C ASP A 39 -15.79 7.99 -9.26
N VAL A 40 -16.50 8.71 -8.41
CA VAL A 40 -15.93 9.72 -7.48
C VAL A 40 -14.91 9.13 -6.50
N PHE A 41 -14.98 7.82 -6.24
CA PHE A 41 -14.01 7.08 -5.43
C PHE A 41 -13.03 6.25 -6.25
N SER A 42 -12.93 6.46 -7.56
CA SER A 42 -11.92 5.80 -8.37
C SER A 42 -10.52 6.27 -7.95
N PHE A 43 -9.55 5.37 -8.10
CA PHE A 43 -8.16 5.69 -7.80
C PHE A 43 -7.68 6.91 -8.61
N SER A 44 -8.05 6.99 -9.88
CA SER A 44 -7.69 8.11 -10.77
C SER A 44 -8.28 9.43 -10.26
N ASN A 45 -9.58 9.49 -9.98
CA ASN A 45 -10.24 10.70 -9.49
C ASN A 45 -9.70 11.16 -8.14
N ILE A 46 -9.39 10.23 -7.23
CA ILE A 46 -8.76 10.57 -5.95
C ILE A 46 -7.34 11.10 -6.16
N CYS A 47 -6.53 10.51 -7.04
CA CYS A 47 -5.19 11.02 -7.34
C CYS A 47 -5.24 12.42 -7.94
N GLU A 48 -6.10 12.64 -8.94
CA GLU A 48 -6.25 13.92 -9.62
C GLU A 48 -6.74 15.03 -8.68
N THR A 49 -7.72 14.74 -7.82
CA THR A 49 -8.20 15.67 -6.79
C THR A 49 -7.09 16.10 -5.83
N LEU A 50 -6.04 15.29 -5.71
CA LEU A 50 -4.86 15.54 -4.89
C LEU A 50 -3.69 16.16 -5.63
N GLY A 51 -3.86 16.43 -6.92
CA GLY A 51 -2.77 16.89 -7.78
C GLY A 51 -1.68 15.84 -7.98
N LEU A 52 -2.02 14.56 -7.80
CA LEU A 52 -1.13 13.43 -8.07
C LEU A 52 -1.42 12.86 -9.45
N ASP A 53 -0.37 12.43 -10.13
CA ASP A 53 -0.47 11.71 -11.39
C ASP A 53 -0.81 10.23 -11.12
N PRO A 54 -2.01 9.75 -11.49
CA PRO A 54 -2.43 8.39 -11.18
C PRO A 54 -1.55 7.35 -11.88
N GLU A 55 -1.15 7.56 -13.13
CA GLU A 55 -0.32 6.61 -13.88
C GLU A 55 1.07 6.45 -13.26
N ARG A 56 1.66 7.55 -12.79
CA ARG A 56 2.95 7.56 -12.09
C ARG A 56 2.85 6.83 -10.76
N LEU A 57 1.74 6.97 -10.04
CA LEU A 57 1.51 6.27 -8.79
C LEU A 57 1.29 4.77 -9.01
N LYS A 58 0.46 4.39 -9.99
CA LYS A 58 0.27 2.98 -10.42
C LYS A 58 1.61 2.34 -10.78
N SER A 59 2.38 2.99 -11.66
CA SER A 59 3.71 2.54 -12.07
C SER A 59 4.68 2.40 -10.88
N GLY A 60 4.59 3.28 -9.89
CA GLY A 60 5.37 3.21 -8.65
C GLY A 60 5.01 2.00 -7.80
N LEU A 61 3.71 1.73 -7.64
CA LEU A 61 3.17 0.60 -6.89
C LEU A 61 3.50 -0.74 -7.57
N GLU A 62 3.44 -0.81 -8.90
CA GLU A 62 3.84 -1.99 -9.67
C GLU A 62 5.33 -2.30 -9.52
N ARG A 63 6.21 -1.31 -9.70
CA ARG A 63 7.66 -1.49 -9.47
C ARG A 63 7.96 -1.94 -8.05
N TRP A 64 7.25 -1.38 -7.07
CA TRP A 64 7.36 -1.80 -5.68
C TRP A 64 6.91 -3.25 -5.49
N LYS A 65 5.77 -3.64 -6.08
CA LYS A 65 5.22 -5.01 -6.06
C LYS A 65 6.22 -6.02 -6.61
N VAL A 66 6.77 -5.76 -7.80
CA VAL A 66 7.78 -6.62 -8.44
C VAL A 66 9.00 -6.79 -7.53
N LYS A 67 9.48 -5.70 -6.92
CA LYS A 67 10.60 -5.75 -5.97
C LYS A 67 10.27 -6.60 -4.74
N GLN A 68 9.05 -6.54 -4.22
CA GLN A 68 8.66 -7.38 -3.09
C GLN A 68 8.59 -8.84 -3.48
N ILE A 69 7.98 -9.19 -4.62
CA ILE A 69 7.86 -10.58 -5.09
C ILE A 69 9.23 -11.28 -5.14
N GLY A 70 10.26 -10.59 -5.65
CA GLY A 70 11.63 -11.12 -5.70
C GLY A 70 12.40 -11.15 -4.37
N THR A 71 11.89 -10.50 -3.32
CA THR A 71 12.52 -10.48 -2.00
C THR A 71 12.01 -11.65 -1.15
N PRO A 72 12.87 -12.47 -0.52
CA PRO A 72 12.44 -13.51 0.41
C PRO A 72 11.63 -12.94 1.58
N LEU A 73 10.59 -13.67 2.02
CA LEU A 73 9.66 -13.22 3.08
C LEU A 73 10.37 -12.78 4.39
N GLU A 74 11.47 -13.45 4.74
CA GLU A 74 12.28 -13.14 5.91
C GLU A 74 13.00 -11.78 5.80
N GLU A 75 13.36 -11.36 4.60
CA GLU A 75 13.99 -10.06 4.34
C GLU A 75 12.93 -8.95 4.25
N ARG A 76 11.72 -9.26 3.78
CA ARG A 76 10.56 -8.35 3.84
C ARG A 76 10.24 -7.93 5.27
N LYS A 77 10.31 -8.86 6.24
CA LYS A 77 10.13 -8.56 7.69
C LYS A 77 11.17 -7.57 8.22
N ARG A 78 12.40 -7.57 7.70
CA ARG A 78 13.48 -6.68 8.14
C ARG A 78 13.26 -5.23 7.70
N LEU A 79 12.59 -5.00 6.57
CA LEU A 79 12.16 -3.66 6.13
C LEU A 79 11.09 -3.04 7.04
N ILE A 80 10.35 -3.86 7.80
CA ILE A 80 9.36 -3.41 8.79
C ILE A 80 10.07 -2.84 10.03
N LEU A 81 11.18 -3.44 10.46
CA LEU A 81 11.93 -3.02 11.65
C LEU A 81 12.54 -1.60 11.49
N SER A 82 12.80 -1.18 10.24
CA SER A 82 13.30 0.17 9.95
C SER A 82 12.18 1.20 9.78
N LYS A 83 11.01 0.82 9.23
CA LYS A 83 9.86 1.73 9.06
C LYS A 83 9.07 1.94 10.36
N GLY A 84 9.03 0.94 11.25
CA GLY A 84 8.43 1.04 12.60
C GLY A 84 9.23 1.87 13.60
N LYS A 85 10.52 2.17 13.33
CA LYS A 85 11.37 2.96 14.24
C LYS A 85 11.09 4.47 14.25
N ARG A 86 10.11 4.97 13.49
CA ARG A 86 9.67 6.39 13.55
C ARG A 86 8.35 6.62 14.28
N ALA A 87 7.58 5.58 14.63
CA ALA A 87 6.25 5.73 15.26
C ALA A 87 6.17 5.21 16.71
N GLY A 88 7.30 4.93 17.36
CA GLY A 88 7.33 4.28 18.68
C GLY A 88 8.36 4.87 19.64
N LYS A 89 8.43 6.20 19.80
CA LYS A 89 9.16 6.80 20.93
C LYS A 89 8.41 7.97 21.55
N LYS A 90 7.25 7.68 22.15
CA LYS A 90 6.81 8.32 23.40
C LYS A 90 6.01 7.31 24.24
N ARG A 91 6.75 6.46 24.95
CA ARG A 91 6.29 5.89 26.22
C ARG A 91 7.38 6.15 27.26
N LYS A 92 7.21 7.24 28.01
CA LYS A 92 7.76 7.58 29.32
C LYS A 92 6.93 8.77 29.81
N ALA A 93 6.51 8.91 31.05
CA ALA A 93 6.58 8.07 32.25
C ALA A 93 5.67 8.76 33.30
N ALA A 94 5.40 8.04 34.40
CA ALA A 94 4.76 8.46 35.65
C ALA A 94 3.23 8.56 35.61
#